data_AF-A0A958TY42-F1
#
_entry.id   AF-A0A958TY42-F1
#
_cell.length_a   1.000
_cell.length_b   1.000
_cell.length_c   1.000
_cell.angle_alpha   90.00
_cell.angle_beta   90.00
_cell.angle_gamma   90.00
#
_symmetry.space_group_name_H-M   'P 1'
#
loop_
_entity.id
_entity.type
_entity.pdbx_description
1 polymer ?
#
loop_
_entity_poly.entity_id
_entity_poly.type
_entity_poly.pdbx_seq_one_letter_code
_entity_poly.pdbx_strand_id
1 'polypeptide(L)'
;MFSKTKKTERIDAEQREQYEYARRRIKQKKNLMRHFILFLVGSVLLIIINPLLGYGNDFFIKDWFIWAILIWTFIFLVHLFNVFVMNKFMDKEWEDRQMEKLKARQAERMAELQKRVDNELQLPTKPADELKKNVPNNPIPPNVE
;
A
#
# COMPACT_ATOMS: atom_id res chain seq x y z
N MET A 1 35.16 24.81 5.02
CA MET A 1 33.72 25.10 5.18
C MET A 1 32.92 24.18 4.26
N PHE A 2 32.39 23.03 4.71
CA PHE A 2 31.67 22.09 3.82
C PHE A 2 30.44 21.39 4.45
N SER A 3 29.97 21.83 5.61
CA SER A 3 28.95 21.09 6.38
C SER A 3 27.49 21.51 6.15
N LYS A 4 27.21 22.54 5.35
CA LYS A 4 25.82 23.02 5.16
C LYS A 4 25.03 22.21 4.13
N THR A 5 25.67 21.68 3.09
CA THR A 5 24.98 21.07 1.92
C THR A 5 24.24 19.78 2.25
N LYS A 6 24.81 18.90 3.10
CA LYS A 6 24.16 17.64 3.51
C LYS A 6 22.87 17.86 4.31
N LYS A 7 22.76 18.96 5.06
CA LYS A 7 21.55 19.27 5.84
C LYS A 7 20.41 19.69 4.90
N THR A 8 20.72 20.44 3.86
CA THR A 8 19.74 20.89 2.85
C THR A 8 19.19 19.73 2.03
N GLU A 9 20.03 18.77 1.61
CA GLU A 9 19.57 17.56 0.90
C GLU A 9 18.61 16.71 1.74
N ARG A 10 18.88 16.55 3.04
CA ARG A 10 17.98 15.78 3.93
C ARG A 10 16.64 16.47 4.14
N ILE A 11 16.64 17.80 4.26
CA ILE A 11 15.40 18.58 4.36
C ILE A 11 14.60 18.45 3.05
N ASP A 12 15.25 18.50 1.89
CA ASP A 12 14.57 18.37 0.59
C ASP A 12 13.95 16.97 0.41
N ALA A 13 14.65 15.91 0.83
CA ALA A 13 14.15 14.54 0.79
C ALA A 13 12.93 14.33 1.72
N GLU A 14 13.00 14.85 2.96
CA GLU A 14 11.90 14.74 3.93
C GLU A 14 10.66 15.52 3.47
N GLN A 15 10.85 16.72 2.91
CA GLN A 15 9.75 17.52 2.36
C GLN A 15 9.09 16.85 1.14
N ARG A 16 9.88 16.19 0.28
CA ARG A 16 9.34 15.40 -0.84
C ARG A 16 8.49 14.23 -0.34
N GLU A 17 8.95 13.49 0.66
CA GLU A 17 8.17 12.39 1.25
C GLU A 17 6.86 12.87 1.88
N GLN A 18 6.90 13.98 2.63
CA GLN A 18 5.70 14.56 3.24
C GLN A 18 4.70 15.02 2.16
N TYR A 19 5.19 15.64 1.09
CA TYR A 19 4.37 16.05 -0.04
C TYR A 19 3.74 14.85 -0.77
N GLU A 20 4.53 13.82 -1.05
CA GLU A 20 4.02 12.59 -1.68
C GLU A 20 2.97 11.89 -0.82
N TYR A 21 3.20 11.80 0.49
CA TYR A 21 2.24 11.24 1.43
C TYR A 21 0.93 12.02 1.41
N ALA A 22 1.00 13.36 1.54
CA ALA A 22 -0.18 14.23 1.48
C ALA A 22 -0.93 14.06 0.14
N ARG A 23 -0.20 14.00 -0.98
CA ARG A 23 -0.77 13.83 -2.31
C ARG A 23 -1.47 12.48 -2.48
N ARG A 24 -0.88 11.39 -1.97
CA ARG A 24 -1.51 10.05 -1.97
C ARG A 24 -2.83 10.06 -1.19
N ARG A 25 -2.85 10.66 0.00
CA ARG A 25 -4.07 10.80 0.83
C ARG A 25 -5.15 11.62 0.13
N ILE A 26 -4.78 12.70 -0.56
CA ILE A 26 -5.73 13.52 -1.34
C ILE A 26 -6.29 12.72 -2.52
N LYS A 27 -5.46 11.96 -3.25
CA LYS A 27 -5.90 11.14 -4.39
C LYS A 27 -6.90 10.05 -3.97
N GLN A 28 -6.66 9.42 -2.81
CA GLN A 28 -7.59 8.43 -2.23
C GLN A 28 -8.94 9.06 -1.88
N LYS A 29 -8.95 10.20 -1.18
CA LYS A 29 -10.18 10.95 -0.86
C LYS A 29 -10.95 11.35 -2.13
N LYS A 30 -10.25 11.80 -3.16
CA LYS A 30 -10.85 12.17 -4.45
C LYS A 30 -11.49 10.97 -5.16
N ASN A 31 -10.86 9.80 -5.11
CA ASN A 31 -11.43 8.57 -5.67
C ASN A 31 -12.70 8.15 -4.95
N LEU A 32 -12.73 8.23 -3.62
CA LEU A 32 -13.94 7.95 -2.84
C LEU A 32 -15.08 8.88 -3.24
N MET A 33 -14.82 10.19 -3.30
CA MET A 33 -15.84 11.18 -3.68
C MET A 33 -16.40 10.92 -5.08
N ARG A 34 -15.57 10.52 -6.04
CA ARG A 34 -16.04 10.15 -7.38
C ARG A 34 -16.99 8.95 -7.36
N HIS A 35 -16.67 7.90 -6.62
CA HIS A 35 -17.57 6.74 -6.49
C HIS A 35 -18.85 7.10 -5.74
N PHE A 36 -18.76 7.94 -4.72
CA PHE A 36 -19.92 8.48 -4.00
C PHE A 36 -20.86 9.27 -4.93
N ILE A 37 -20.31 10.14 -5.76
CA ILE A 37 -21.09 10.93 -6.74
C ILE A 37 -21.75 10.01 -7.77
N LEU A 38 -21.01 9.03 -8.33
CA LEU A 38 -21.57 8.03 -9.24
C LEU A 38 -22.67 7.21 -8.58
N PHE A 39 -22.50 6.82 -7.32
CA PHE A 39 -23.53 6.12 -6.56
C PHE A 39 -24.79 6.96 -6.38
N LEU A 40 -24.64 8.24 -6.02
CA LEU A 40 -25.75 9.18 -5.84
C LEU A 40 -26.51 9.37 -7.15
N VAL A 41 -25.81 9.61 -8.26
CA VAL A 41 -26.41 9.73 -9.59
C VAL A 41 -27.09 8.44 -10.02
N GLY A 42 -26.46 7.28 -9.81
CA GLY A 42 -27.04 5.97 -10.11
C GLY A 42 -28.28 5.66 -9.27
N SER A 43 -28.28 6.01 -7.98
CA SER A 43 -29.43 5.86 -7.09
C SER A 43 -30.60 6.73 -7.53
N VAL A 44 -30.35 8.00 -7.86
CA VAL A 44 -31.36 8.92 -8.40
C VAL A 44 -31.90 8.41 -9.74
N LEU A 45 -31.03 7.93 -10.64
CA LEU A 45 -31.45 7.32 -11.90
C LEU A 45 -32.36 6.10 -11.67
N LEU A 46 -32.02 5.19 -10.76
CA LEU A 46 -32.83 4.02 -10.44
C LEU A 46 -34.20 4.40 -9.84
N ILE A 47 -34.26 5.46 -9.04
CA ILE A 47 -35.54 5.96 -8.49
C ILE A 47 -36.41 6.57 -9.58
N ILE A 48 -35.82 7.27 -10.56
CA ILE A 48 -36.55 7.92 -11.65
C ILE A 48 -36.98 6.91 -12.72
N ILE A 49 -36.15 5.89 -13.02
CA ILE A 49 -36.42 4.91 -14.08
C ILE A 49 -37.70 4.11 -13.80
N ASN A 50 -38.04 3.88 -12.53
CA ASN A 50 -39.23 3.13 -12.10
C ASN A 50 -40.56 3.82 -12.50
N PRO A 51 -40.81 5.10 -12.16
CA PRO A 51 -41.98 5.84 -12.63
C PRO A 51 -41.90 6.29 -14.10
N LEU A 52 -40.72 6.55 -14.67
CA LEU A 52 -40.61 7.07 -16.05
C LEU A 52 -40.92 6.03 -17.13
N LEU A 53 -40.57 4.76 -16.87
CA LEU A 53 -40.75 3.68 -17.86
C LEU A 53 -42.10 2.97 -17.73
N GLY A 54 -42.87 3.16 -16.65
CA GLY A 54 -44.19 2.52 -16.49
C GLY A 54 -44.17 0.99 -16.51
N TYR A 55 -42.97 0.36 -16.48
CA TYR A 55 -42.76 -1.08 -16.50
C TYR A 55 -42.92 -1.65 -15.08
N GLY A 56 -44.17 -1.72 -14.62
CA GLY A 56 -44.52 -2.26 -13.29
C GLY A 56 -45.57 -3.38 -13.30
N ASN A 57 -46.32 -3.56 -14.41
CA ASN A 57 -47.44 -4.50 -14.44
C ASN A 57 -47.16 -5.84 -15.15
N ASP A 58 -46.20 -5.92 -16.08
CA ASP A 58 -45.99 -7.12 -16.92
C ASP A 58 -44.68 -7.89 -16.64
N PHE A 59 -43.81 -7.40 -15.76
CA PHE A 59 -42.60 -8.12 -15.38
C PHE A 59 -42.86 -9.09 -14.23
N PHE A 60 -42.39 -10.32 -14.38
CA PHE A 60 -42.53 -11.47 -13.45
C PHE A 60 -42.13 -11.21 -11.99
N ILE A 61 -41.52 -10.06 -11.67
CA ILE A 61 -41.12 -9.66 -10.32
C ILE A 61 -41.71 -8.26 -10.05
N LYS A 62 -42.85 -8.24 -9.37
CA LYS A 62 -43.40 -7.02 -8.74
C LYS A 62 -42.28 -6.44 -7.85
N ASP A 63 -41.96 -5.16 -8.01
CA ASP A 63 -40.97 -4.43 -7.20
C ASP A 63 -39.49 -4.82 -7.39
N TRP A 64 -39.09 -5.25 -8.60
CA TRP A 64 -37.67 -5.54 -8.93
C TRP A 64 -36.69 -4.40 -8.57
N PHE A 65 -37.16 -3.15 -8.57
CA PHE A 65 -36.36 -1.98 -8.19
C PHE A 65 -35.88 -2.04 -6.74
N ILE A 66 -36.63 -2.67 -5.83
CA ILE A 66 -36.24 -2.84 -4.41
C ILE A 66 -34.99 -3.71 -4.34
N TRP A 67 -34.97 -4.82 -5.10
CA TRP A 67 -33.80 -5.69 -5.19
C TRP A 67 -32.61 -5.00 -5.85
N ALA A 68 -32.86 -4.20 -6.89
CA ALA A 68 -31.81 -3.39 -7.51
C ALA A 68 -31.20 -2.39 -6.51
N ILE A 69 -32.02 -1.66 -5.76
CA ILE A 69 -31.57 -0.73 -4.72
C ILE A 69 -30.84 -1.46 -3.60
N LEU A 70 -31.33 -2.63 -3.15
CA LEU A 70 -30.68 -3.44 -2.12
C LEU A 70 -29.26 -3.86 -2.52
N ILE A 71 -29.11 -4.43 -3.73
CA ILE A 71 -27.81 -4.84 -4.26
C ILE A 71 -26.89 -3.63 -4.45
N TRP A 72 -27.42 -2.53 -4.99
CA TRP A 72 -26.67 -1.30 -5.21
C TRP A 72 -26.17 -0.70 -3.89
N THR A 73 -27.03 -0.67 -2.87
CA THR A 73 -26.71 -0.20 -1.52
C THR A 73 -25.67 -1.10 -0.85
N PHE A 74 -25.76 -2.42 -1.02
CA PHE A 74 -24.80 -3.37 -0.48
C PHE A 74 -23.39 -3.15 -1.05
N ILE A 75 -23.26 -3.00 -2.38
CA ILE A 75 -21.99 -2.71 -3.05
C ILE A 75 -21.39 -1.40 -2.51
N PHE A 76 -22.23 -0.38 -2.34
CA PHE A 76 -21.80 0.91 -1.78
C PHE A 76 -21.30 0.77 -0.33
N LEU A 77 -22.01 0.01 0.51
CA LEU A 77 -21.56 -0.27 1.87
C LEU A 77 -20.17 -0.91 1.88
N VAL A 78 -19.96 -1.99 1.11
CA VAL A 78 -18.66 -2.68 1.04
C VAL A 78 -17.56 -1.70 0.60
N HIS A 79 -17.82 -0.85 -0.41
CA HIS A 79 -16.86 0.15 -0.85
C HIS A 79 -16.53 1.17 0.24
N LEU A 80 -17.55 1.66 0.96
CA LEU A 80 -17.38 2.59 2.06
C LEU A 80 -16.58 1.96 3.21
N PHE A 81 -16.88 0.73 3.60
CA PHE A 81 -16.11 -0.02 4.60
C PHE A 81 -14.67 -0.25 4.15
N ASN A 82 -14.43 -0.63 2.89
CA ASN A 82 -13.07 -0.83 2.39
C ASN A 82 -12.25 0.46 2.46
N VAL A 83 -12.79 1.58 1.97
CA VAL A 83 -12.05 2.85 1.99
C VAL A 83 -11.93 3.45 3.39
N PHE A 84 -12.89 3.23 4.29
CA PHE A 84 -12.87 3.80 5.64
C PHE A 84 -12.10 2.95 6.64
N VAL A 85 -12.25 1.62 6.60
CA VAL A 85 -11.63 0.68 7.54
C VAL A 85 -10.28 0.21 7.04
N MET A 86 -10.16 -0.26 5.79
CA MET A 86 -8.87 -0.77 5.28
C MET A 86 -7.82 0.32 5.23
N ASN A 87 -8.21 1.54 4.85
CA ASN A 87 -7.29 2.67 4.72
C ASN A 87 -6.85 3.27 6.07
N LYS A 88 -7.59 2.99 7.15
CA LYS A 88 -7.22 3.39 8.52
C LYS A 88 -6.44 2.29 9.24
N PHE A 89 -6.70 1.02 8.92
CA PHE A 89 -6.06 -0.13 9.56
C PHE A 89 -4.73 -0.55 8.90
N MET A 90 -4.62 -0.49 7.56
CA MET A 90 -3.35 -0.57 6.81
C MET A 90 -2.78 0.83 6.52
N ASP A 91 -2.84 1.74 7.49
CA ASP A 91 -2.14 3.02 7.34
C ASP A 91 -0.62 2.80 7.48
N LYS A 92 0.14 3.78 7.01
CA LYS A 92 1.61 3.78 6.92
C LYS A 92 2.32 3.26 8.19
N GLU A 93 1.72 3.45 9.37
CA GLU A 93 2.25 2.92 10.63
C GLU A 93 2.37 1.39 10.69
N TRP A 94 1.52 0.64 10.00
CA TRP A 94 1.67 -0.81 9.94
C TRP A 94 2.85 -1.20 9.03
N GLU A 95 2.99 -0.54 7.87
CA GLU A 95 4.15 -0.71 6.99
C GLU A 95 5.45 -0.34 7.68
N ASP A 96 5.49 0.81 8.36
CA ASP A 96 6.67 1.31 9.08
C ASP A 96 7.11 0.34 10.18
N ARG A 97 6.16 -0.24 10.92
CA ARG A 97 6.43 -1.29 11.92
C ARG A 97 7.02 -2.56 11.31
N GLN A 98 6.53 -3.00 10.15
CA GLN A 98 7.11 -4.16 9.46
C GLN A 98 8.50 -3.85 8.90
N MET A 99 8.69 -2.65 8.36
CA MET A 99 9.97 -2.16 7.85
C MET A 99 11.03 -2.10 8.94
N GLU A 100 10.70 -1.56 10.11
CA GLU A 100 11.61 -1.51 11.25
C GLU A 100 12.02 -2.93 11.69
N LYS A 101 11.07 -3.86 11.75
CA LYS A 101 11.34 -5.27 12.06
C LYS A 101 12.27 -5.94 11.05
N LEU A 102 12.14 -5.62 9.76
CA LEU A 102 13.02 -6.14 8.72
C LEU A 102 14.42 -5.53 8.80
N LYS A 103 14.53 -4.22 9.03
CA LYS A 103 15.80 -3.52 9.22
C LYS A 103 16.58 -4.06 10.42
N ALA A 104 15.90 -4.31 11.54
CA ALA A 104 16.52 -4.91 12.72
C ALA A 104 17.15 -6.28 12.41
N ARG A 105 16.43 -7.16 11.69
CA ARG A 105 16.95 -8.47 11.26
C ARG A 105 18.13 -8.36 10.30
N GLN A 106 18.12 -7.36 9.41
CA GLN A 106 19.26 -7.12 8.51
C GLN A 106 20.49 -6.61 9.27
N ALA A 107 20.30 -5.74 10.27
CA ALA A 107 21.39 -5.24 11.11
C ALA A 107 22.05 -6.37 11.92
N GLU A 108 21.26 -7.30 12.46
CA GLU A 108 21.78 -8.50 13.15
C GLU A 108 22.64 -9.36 12.22
N ARG A 109 22.17 -9.63 11.00
CA ARG A 109 22.94 -10.39 10.00
C ARG A 109 24.24 -9.68 9.60
N MET A 110 24.21 -8.35 9.47
CA MET A 110 25.44 -7.57 9.18
C MET A 110 26.43 -7.65 10.34
N ALA A 111 25.96 -7.62 11.59
CA ALA A 111 26.82 -7.78 12.76
C ALA A 111 27.45 -9.19 12.83
N GLU A 112 26.72 -10.24 12.46
CA GLU A 112 27.27 -11.60 12.35
C GLU A 112 28.29 -11.73 11.23
N LEU A 113 28.03 -11.16 10.06
CA LEU A 113 28.96 -11.14 8.94
C LEU A 113 30.24 -10.38 9.30
N GLN A 114 30.12 -9.23 9.97
CA GLN A 114 31.26 -8.47 10.46
C GLN A 114 32.09 -9.29 11.45
N LYS A 115 31.43 -9.98 12.40
CA LYS A 115 32.12 -10.90 13.33
C LYS A 115 32.83 -12.05 12.64
N ARG A 116 32.27 -12.61 11.56
CA ARG A 116 32.93 -13.66 10.75
C ARG A 116 34.14 -13.10 10.01
N VAL A 117 33.99 -11.94 9.38
CA VAL A 117 35.10 -11.25 8.70
C VAL A 117 36.21 -10.91 9.67
N ASP A 118 35.89 -10.41 10.87
CA ASP A 118 36.90 -10.11 11.91
C ASP A 118 37.57 -11.38 12.46
N ASN A 119 36.86 -12.52 12.48
CA ASN A 119 37.41 -13.84 12.83
C ASN A 119 38.33 -14.38 11.72
N GLU A 120 37.95 -14.24 10.45
CA GLU A 120 38.74 -14.67 9.29
C GLU A 120 39.94 -13.74 9.01
N LEU A 121 39.85 -12.46 9.38
CA LEU A 121 40.95 -11.49 9.31
C LEU A 121 42.01 -11.68 10.42
N GLN A 122 41.71 -12.45 11.48
CA GLN A 122 42.77 -13.03 12.30
C GLN A 122 43.42 -14.12 11.46
N LEU A 123 44.48 -13.78 10.73
CA LEU A 123 45.18 -14.66 9.81
C LEU A 123 45.70 -15.94 10.50
N PRO A 124 45.25 -17.13 10.08
CA PRO A 124 46.16 -18.22 9.82
C PRO A 124 46.21 -18.48 8.31
N THR A 125 47.43 -18.55 7.79
CA THR A 125 47.72 -18.97 6.42
C THR A 125 47.02 -20.30 6.11
N LYS A 126 45.91 -20.28 5.35
CA LYS A 126 45.37 -21.48 4.68
C LYS A 126 44.82 -21.13 3.28
N PRO A 127 45.00 -22.05 2.31
CA PRO A 127 44.94 -21.75 0.87
C PRO A 127 43.50 -21.56 0.36
N ALA A 128 43.38 -20.76 -0.71
CA ALA A 128 42.19 -20.15 -1.28
C ALA A 128 41.09 -21.09 -1.83
N ASP A 129 41.17 -22.41 -1.60
CA ASP A 129 40.25 -23.39 -2.19
C ASP A 129 38.94 -23.61 -1.40
N GLU A 130 38.85 -23.16 -0.14
CA GLU A 130 37.64 -23.39 0.69
C GLU A 130 36.56 -22.28 0.59
N LEU A 131 36.89 -21.10 0.04
CA LEU A 131 35.97 -19.94 -0.01
C LEU A 131 34.84 -20.05 -1.05
N LYS A 132 34.89 -21.01 -1.98
CA LYS A 132 33.87 -21.14 -3.04
C LYS A 132 32.65 -21.98 -2.66
N LYS A 133 32.66 -22.69 -1.52
CA LYS A 133 31.60 -23.68 -1.20
C LYS A 133 30.43 -23.13 -0.38
N ASN A 134 30.57 -21.95 0.24
CA ASN A 134 29.62 -21.45 1.24
C ASN A 134 28.94 -20.13 0.87
N VAL A 135 28.60 -19.91 -0.40
CA VAL A 135 27.76 -18.77 -0.80
C VAL A 135 26.28 -19.21 -0.73
N PRO A 136 25.49 -18.73 0.25
CA PRO A 136 24.06 -19.02 0.27
C PRO A 136 23.38 -18.28 -0.89
N ASN A 137 22.65 -19.04 -1.72
CA ASN A 137 21.81 -18.52 -2.80
C ASN A 137 20.66 -17.69 -2.22
N ASN A 138 20.88 -16.39 -2.07
CA ASN A 138 19.83 -15.44 -1.73
C ASN A 138 19.50 -14.62 -2.99
N PRO A 139 18.25 -14.64 -3.50
CA PRO A 139 17.89 -13.85 -4.67
C PRO A 139 18.05 -12.36 -4.36
N ILE A 140 18.74 -11.66 -5.26
CA ILE A 140 18.92 -10.20 -5.24
C ILE A 140 17.54 -9.57 -5.48
N PRO A 141 17.10 -8.58 -4.68
CA PRO A 141 15.84 -7.88 -4.97
C PRO A 141 15.95 -7.19 -6.34
N PRO A 142 14.87 -7.20 -7.15
CA PRO A 142 14.89 -6.56 -8.45
C PRO A 142 15.24 -5.09 -8.33
N ASN A 143 16.09 -4.62 -9.25
CA ASN A 143 16.49 -3.22 -9.36
C ASN A 143 15.24 -2.35 -9.50
N VAL A 144 15.02 -1.45 -8.55
CA VAL A 144 13.96 -0.44 -8.65
C VAL A 144 14.60 0.75 -9.35
N GLU A 145 14.44 0.81 -10.68
CA GLU A 145 14.70 1.99 -11.50
C GLU A 145 13.72 3.13 -11.19
#